data_AF-A0A5Q4EKB3-F1
#
_entry.id   AF-A0A5Q4EKB3-F1
#
_cell.length_a   1.000
_cell.length_b   1.000
_cell.length_c   1.000
_cell.angle_alpha   90.00
_cell.angle_beta   90.00
_cell.angle_gamma   90.00
#
_symmetry.space_group_name_H-M   'P 1'
#
loop_
_entity.id
_entity.type
_entity.pdbx_description
1 polymer ?
#
loop_
_entity_poly.entity_id
_entity_poly.type
_entity_poly.pdbx_seq_one_letter_code
_entity_poly.pdbx_strand_id
1 'polypeptide(L)'
;MGSSIRKLMELKPVSYDLIPEKLSFESDGIQRFRDQDVINQMGFLAQDVQKIFPQLVKPPDNESDLLTPGYSGLIPAIVNGMQEQQEILEIQLQ
;
A
#
# COMPACT_ATOMS: atom_id res chain seq x y z
N MET A 1 2.77 23.01 0.39
CA MET A 1 2.46 21.58 0.67
C MET A 1 3.74 20.87 1.04
N GLY A 2 3.79 20.20 2.20
CA GLY A 2 4.94 19.41 2.63
C GLY A 2 5.30 18.31 1.62
N SER A 3 6.51 17.77 1.73
CA SER A 3 6.99 16.74 0.80
C SER A 3 6.27 15.40 0.99
N SER A 4 5.77 15.12 2.19
CA SER A 4 5.17 13.83 2.53
C SER A 4 3.74 13.74 2.05
N ILE A 5 2.93 14.78 2.29
CA ILE A 5 1.53 14.81 1.82
C ILE A 5 1.42 14.75 0.29
N ARG A 6 2.33 15.40 -0.44
CA ARG A 6 2.33 15.34 -1.92
C ARG A 6 2.53 13.93 -2.45
N LYS A 7 3.50 13.19 -1.89
CA LYS A 7 3.74 11.78 -2.26
C LYS A 7 2.53 10.90 -1.96
N LEU A 8 1.87 11.10 -0.81
CA LEU A 8 0.67 10.35 -0.47
C LEU A 8 -0.49 10.63 -1.43
N MET A 9 -0.65 11.87 -1.89
CA MET A 9 -1.69 12.25 -2.85
C MET A 9 -1.49 11.63 -4.24
N GLU A 10 -0.29 11.14 -4.56
CA GLU A 10 -0.01 10.40 -5.80
C GLU A 10 -0.47 8.93 -5.72
N LEU A 11 -0.70 8.39 -4.52
CA LEU A 11 -1.20 7.03 -4.33
C LEU A 11 -2.66 6.94 -4.80
N LYS A 12 -2.97 5.84 -5.51
CA LYS A 12 -4.31 5.57 -6.04
C LYS A 12 -4.91 4.34 -5.37
N PRO A 13 -5.84 4.51 -4.42
CA PRO A 13 -6.54 3.38 -3.85
C PRO A 13 -7.39 2.72 -4.94
N VAL A 14 -7.41 1.39 -4.96
CA VAL A 14 -8.17 0.59 -5.91
C VAL A 14 -8.92 -0.51 -5.17
N SER A 15 -10.07 -0.89 -5.73
CA SER A 15 -10.78 -2.10 -5.34
C SER A 15 -10.50 -3.20 -6.36
N TYR A 16 -10.24 -4.41 -5.89
CA TYR A 16 -9.88 -5.53 -6.76
C TYR A 16 -10.28 -6.87 -6.14
N ASP A 17 -10.44 -7.85 -7.02
CA ASP A 17 -10.52 -9.25 -6.66
C ASP A 17 -9.16 -9.91 -6.90
N LEU A 18 -8.73 -10.74 -5.97
CA LEU A 18 -7.56 -11.59 -6.14
C LEU A 18 -7.88 -12.73 -7.11
N ILE A 19 -6.86 -13.20 -7.83
CA ILE A 19 -6.95 -14.35 -8.72
C ILE A 19 -6.21 -15.52 -8.04
N PRO A 20 -6.91 -16.42 -7.32
CA PRO A 20 -6.28 -17.45 -6.50
C PRO A 20 -5.31 -18.36 -7.26
N GLU A 21 -5.58 -18.63 -8.53
CA GLU A 21 -4.75 -19.47 -9.40
C GLU A 21 -3.39 -18.85 -9.69
N LYS A 22 -3.24 -17.53 -9.50
CA LYS A 22 -1.96 -16.80 -9.61
C LYS A 22 -1.25 -16.67 -8.26
N LEU A 23 -1.92 -17.04 -7.17
CA LEU A 23 -1.42 -16.96 -5.81
C LEU A 23 -0.93 -18.33 -5.31
N SER A 24 -0.79 -19.34 -6.18
CA SER A 24 -0.28 -20.67 -5.81
C SER A 24 1.21 -20.64 -5.48
N PHE A 25 1.53 -20.13 -4.30
CA PHE A 25 2.77 -20.44 -3.61
C PHE A 25 2.64 -21.84 -3.03
N GLU A 26 3.58 -22.73 -3.29
CA GLU A 26 3.67 -24.03 -2.59
C GLU A 26 4.04 -23.87 -1.09
N SER A 27 3.79 -22.71 -0.49
CA SER A 27 4.09 -22.39 0.90
C SER A 27 2.81 -22.27 1.72
N ASP A 28 2.88 -22.69 2.98
CA ASP A 28 1.81 -22.63 4.01
C ASP A 28 1.18 -21.23 4.20
N GLY A 29 1.68 -20.19 3.54
CA GLY A 29 1.19 -18.82 3.63
C GLY A 29 -0.19 -18.58 3.01
N ILE A 30 -0.61 -19.41 2.02
CA ILE A 30 -1.86 -19.19 1.26
C ILE A 30 -3.08 -19.89 1.85
N GLN A 31 -2.92 -20.85 2.78
CA GLN A 31 -4.05 -21.43 3.53
C GLN A 31 -4.85 -20.39 4.35
N ARG A 32 -4.38 -19.13 4.40
CA ARG A 32 -5.00 -18.03 5.14
C ARG A 32 -6.06 -17.24 4.38
N PHE A 33 -6.13 -17.31 3.06
CA PHE A 33 -7.16 -16.61 2.29
C PHE A 33 -8.38 -17.53 2.16
N ARG A 34 -9.42 -17.27 2.97
CA ARG A 34 -10.74 -17.91 2.75
C ARG A 34 -11.42 -17.22 1.56
N ASP A 35 -12.43 -17.84 0.97
CA ASP A 35 -13.13 -17.30 -0.22
C ASP A 35 -13.57 -15.82 -0.09
N GLN A 36 -13.81 -15.35 1.13
CA GLN A 36 -14.16 -13.96 1.44
C GLN A 36 -12.97 -12.98 1.40
N ASP A 37 -11.74 -13.46 1.57
CA ASP A 37 -10.50 -12.66 1.54
C ASP A 37 -9.97 -12.44 0.11
N VAL A 38 -10.65 -13.01 -0.89
CA VAL A 38 -10.28 -12.93 -2.30
C VAL A 38 -11.07 -11.85 -3.03
N ILE A 39 -12.32 -11.58 -2.62
CA ILE A 39 -13.24 -10.71 -3.34
C ILE A 39 -13.35 -9.35 -2.64
N ASN A 40 -13.56 -8.27 -3.41
CA ASN A 40 -13.81 -6.91 -2.93
C ASN A 40 -12.72 -6.35 -1.99
N GLN A 41 -11.46 -6.69 -2.26
CA GLN A 41 -10.34 -6.16 -1.50
C GLN A 41 -10.14 -4.68 -1.84
N MET A 42 -9.67 -3.89 -0.88
CA MET A 42 -9.26 -2.50 -1.06
C MET A 42 -7.79 -2.36 -0.72
N GLY A 43 -7.04 -1.72 -1.60
CA GLY A 43 -5.61 -1.54 -1.39
C GLY A 43 -4.98 -0.68 -2.47
N PHE A 44 -3.73 -0.97 -2.79
CA PHE A 44 -2.97 -0.28 -3.83
C PHE A 44 -2.29 -1.27 -4.75
N LEU A 45 -2.03 -0.86 -6.00
CA LEU A 45 -1.12 -1.58 -6.88
C LEU A 45 0.31 -1.44 -6.36
N ALA A 46 0.97 -2.56 -6.07
CA ALA A 46 2.33 -2.58 -5.55
C ALA A 46 3.31 -1.81 -6.45
N GLN A 47 3.14 -1.89 -7.77
CA GLN A 47 3.99 -1.20 -8.75
C GLN A 47 3.85 0.32 -8.68
N ASP A 48 2.65 0.83 -8.37
CA ASP A 48 2.43 2.26 -8.19
C ASP A 48 2.96 2.74 -6.85
N VAL A 49 2.77 1.96 -5.78
CA VAL A 49 3.40 2.23 -4.48
C VAL A 49 4.92 2.23 -4.61
N GLN A 50 5.51 1.32 -5.38
CA GLN A 50 6.96 1.20 -5.54
C GLN A 50 7.58 2.43 -6.22
N LYS A 51 6.88 3.08 -7.16
CA LYS A 51 7.36 4.32 -7.81
C LYS A 51 7.50 5.47 -6.81
N ILE A 52 6.65 5.50 -5.79
CA ILE A 52 6.56 6.61 -4.82
C ILE A 52 7.34 6.28 -3.53
N PHE A 53 7.25 5.03 -3.08
CA PHE A 53 7.83 4.48 -1.85
C PHE A 53 8.52 3.13 -2.15
N PRO A 54 9.66 3.12 -2.86
CA PRO A 54 10.33 1.89 -3.29
C PRO A 54 10.71 0.96 -2.13
N GLN A 55 11.04 1.52 -0.97
CA GLN A 55 11.39 0.76 0.24
C GLN A 55 10.21 0.02 0.88
N LEU A 56 8.97 0.40 0.52
CA LEU A 56 7.74 -0.18 1.07
C LEU A 56 7.21 -1.33 0.21
N VAL A 57 7.88 -1.71 -0.87
CA VAL A 57 7.41 -2.79 -1.75
C VAL A 57 8.50 -3.83 -1.87
N LYS A 58 8.16 -5.07 -1.51
CA LYS A 58 9.10 -6.19 -1.52
C LYS A 58 8.40 -7.45 -2.02
N PRO A 59 9.13 -8.37 -2.66
CA PRO A 59 8.58 -9.68 -2.92
C PRO A 59 8.37 -10.44 -1.59
N PRO A 60 7.43 -11.40 -1.55
CA PRO A 60 7.17 -12.20 -0.36
C PRO A 60 8.36 -13.09 0.01
N ASP A 61 9.18 -13.46 -0.96
CA ASP A 61 10.43 -14.21 -0.84
C ASP A 61 11.41 -13.80 -1.95
N ASN A 62 12.63 -14.34 -1.96
CA ASN A 62 13.68 -13.92 -2.90
C ASN A 62 13.50 -14.45 -4.33
N GLU A 63 12.58 -15.39 -4.55
CA GLU A 63 12.39 -16.10 -5.83
C GLU A 63 11.07 -15.72 -6.51
N SER A 64 10.22 -14.95 -5.82
CA SER A 64 8.92 -14.54 -6.30
C SER A 64 8.96 -13.27 -7.14
N ASP A 65 8.34 -13.33 -8.32
CA ASP A 65 8.06 -12.18 -9.17
C ASP A 65 6.86 -11.33 -8.66
N LEU A 66 6.18 -11.76 -7.58
CA LEU A 66 5.09 -11.00 -6.97
C LEU A 66 5.65 -9.87 -6.12
N LEU A 67 5.04 -8.68 -6.22
CA LEU A 67 5.33 -7.55 -5.34
C LEU A 67 4.22 -7.34 -4.33
N THR A 68 4.58 -7.20 -3.05
CA THR A 68 3.64 -6.96 -1.96
C THR A 68 3.93 -5.61 -1.30
N PRO A 69 2.92 -4.74 -1.12
CA PRO A 69 3.08 -3.49 -0.38
C PRO A 69 3.16 -3.77 1.14
N GLY A 70 4.14 -3.17 1.79
CA GLY A 70 4.33 -3.15 3.23
C GLY A 70 3.46 -2.08 3.88
N TYR A 71 2.17 -2.38 4.08
CA TYR A 71 1.18 -1.46 4.66
C TYR A 71 1.60 -0.86 6.01
N SER A 72 2.30 -1.63 6.86
CA SER A 72 2.79 -1.11 8.14
C SER A 72 3.73 0.09 7.99
N GLY A 73 4.51 0.16 6.90
CA GLY A 73 5.38 1.30 6.62
C GLY A 73 4.66 2.49 5.97
N LEU A 74 3.46 2.29 5.41
CA LEU A 74 2.61 3.39 4.95
C LEU A 74 1.99 4.15 6.13
N ILE A 75 1.74 3.50 7.28
CA ILE A 75 1.12 4.14 8.45
C ILE A 75 1.92 5.37 8.93
N PRO A 76 3.25 5.29 9.20
CA PRO A 76 4.03 6.47 9.57
C PRO A 76 4.03 7.56 8.49
N ALA A 77 4.08 7.18 7.22
CA ALA A 77 4.03 8.14 6.12
C ALA A 77 2.71 8.92 6.12
N ILE A 78 1.58 8.22 6.27
CA ILE A 78 0.23 8.80 6.36
C ILE A 78 0.13 9.75 7.56
N VAL A 79 0.59 9.32 8.74
CA VAL A 79 0.59 10.15 9.96
C VAL A 79 1.37 11.45 9.73
N ASN A 80 2.57 11.38 9.15
CA ASN A 80 3.35 12.57 8.81
C ASN A 80 2.61 13.47 7.81
N GLY A 81 1.99 12.88 6.77
CA GLY A 81 1.20 13.65 5.81
C GLY A 81 0.00 14.36 6.43
N MET A 82 -0.67 13.74 7.39
CA MET A 82 -1.79 14.34 8.13
C MET A 82 -1.31 15.48 9.04
N GLN A 83 -0.18 15.33 9.71
CA GLN A 83 0.44 16.40 10.49
C GLN A 83 0.82 17.60 9.61
N GLU A 84 1.50 17.35 8.49
CA GLU A 84 1.83 18.40 7.50
C GLU A 84 0.56 19.09 6.97
N GLN A 85 -0.52 18.35 6.74
CA GLN A 85 -1.80 18.90 6.30
C GLN A 85 -2.42 19.81 7.38
N GLN A 86 -2.40 19.38 8.65
CA GLN A 86 -2.95 20.15 9.77
C GLN A 86 -2.20 21.48 9.96
N GLU A 87 -0.86 21.46 9.91
CA GLU A 87 -0.05 22.69 10.00
C GLU A 87 -0.37 23.69 8.88
N ILE A 88 -0.57 23.21 7.64
CA ILE A 88 -0.95 24.07 6.52
C ILE A 88 -2.31 24.72 6.75
N LEU A 89 -3.29 23.96 7.24
CA LEU A 89 -4.63 24.49 7.53
C LEU A 89 -4.58 25.55 8.63
N GLU A 90 -3.79 25.33 9.68
CA GLU A 90 -3.62 26.30 10.77
C GLU A 90 -2.96 27.60 10.30
N ILE A 91 -1.96 27.53 9.42
CA ILE A 91 -1.34 28.71 8.80
C ILE A 91 -2.32 29.47 7.90
N GLN A 92 -3.17 28.76 7.15
CA GLN A 92 -4.13 29.38 6.22
C GLN A 92 -5.30 30.07 6.94
N LEU A 93 -5.55 29.73 8.21
CA LEU A 93 -6.60 30.30 9.04
C LEU A 93 -6.13 31.52 9.87
N GLN A 94 -4.87 31.93 9.74
CA GLN A 94 -4.27 33.12 10.36
C GLN A 94 -4.10 34.26 9.34
#